data_AF-A0A1I3WCL2-F1
#
_entry.id   AF-A0A1I3WCL2-F1
#
_cell.length_a   1.000
_cell.length_b   1.000
_cell.length_c   1.000
_cell.angle_alpha   90.00
_cell.angle_beta   90.00
_cell.angle_gamma   90.00
#
_symmetry.space_group_name_H-M   'P 1'
#
loop_
_entity.id
_entity.type
_entity.pdbx_description
1 polymer ?
#
loop_
_entity_poly.entity_id
_entity_poly.type
_entity_poly.pdbx_seq_one_letter_code
_entity_poly.pdbx_strand_id
1 'polypeptide(L)'
;AWYNTEHRHSAIRFVTPDQRHRGEDVQMLAARRHVYQAAKERHPERWSRGTRNWQPVGSVWLNPERPEVERKAHGAGDALSHKAGGAGPMEQNEKRAA
;
A
#
# COMPACT_ATOMS: atom_id res chain seq x y z
N ALA A 1 -4.26 -17.83 -10.32
CA ALA A 1 -4.06 -16.57 -9.57
C ALA A 1 -2.70 -16.04 -9.97
N TRP A 2 -2.62 -14.94 -10.72
CA TRP A 2 -1.33 -14.45 -11.28
C TRP A 2 -0.74 -13.30 -10.45
N TYR A 3 -1.59 -12.35 -10.03
CA TYR A 3 -1.19 -11.13 -9.32
C TYR A 3 -0.41 -11.40 -8.02
N ASN A 4 -0.84 -12.38 -7.23
CA ASN A 4 -0.29 -12.65 -5.90
C ASN A 4 0.93 -13.57 -5.90
N THR A 5 1.00 -14.53 -6.84
CA THR A 5 1.93 -15.65 -6.77
C THR A 5 2.94 -15.68 -7.92
N GLU A 6 2.67 -14.98 -9.03
CA GLU A 6 3.52 -15.00 -10.23
C GLU A 6 4.07 -13.61 -10.57
N HIS A 7 3.20 -12.59 -10.58
CA HIS A 7 3.61 -11.24 -10.92
C HIS A 7 4.52 -10.64 -9.84
N ARG A 8 5.69 -10.17 -10.27
CA ARG A 8 6.66 -9.48 -9.42
C ARG A 8 6.44 -7.99 -9.50
N HIS A 9 5.96 -7.41 -8.40
CA HIS A 9 5.54 -6.01 -8.35
C HIS A 9 6.73 -5.11 -8.10
N SER A 10 6.88 -4.08 -8.93
CA SER A 10 7.98 -3.11 -8.81
C SER A 10 7.95 -2.34 -7.47
N ALA A 11 6.74 -2.05 -6.94
CA ALA A 11 6.53 -1.36 -5.67
C ALA A 11 7.16 -2.08 -4.48
N ILE A 12 7.17 -3.42 -4.51
CA ILE A 12 7.79 -4.29 -3.48
C ILE A 12 9.08 -4.94 -4.01
N ARG A 13 9.85 -4.22 -4.84
CA ARG A 13 11.19 -4.64 -5.29
C ARG A 13 11.21 -5.96 -6.06
N PHE A 14 10.19 -6.20 -6.87
CA PHE A 14 10.06 -7.38 -7.73
C PHE A 14 10.08 -8.71 -6.95
N VAL A 15 9.38 -8.73 -5.82
CA VAL A 15 8.88 -9.98 -5.22
C VAL A 15 7.38 -10.08 -5.46
N THR A 16 6.80 -11.25 -5.23
CA THR A 16 5.36 -11.42 -5.27
C THR A 16 4.75 -11.00 -3.91
N PRO A 17 3.49 -10.56 -3.87
CA PRO A 17 2.81 -10.24 -2.61
C PRO A 17 2.83 -11.43 -1.64
N ASP A 18 2.64 -12.64 -2.16
CA ASP A 18 2.68 -13.89 -1.38
C ASP A 18 4.05 -14.18 -0.76
N GLN A 19 5.14 -14.01 -1.53
CA GLN A 19 6.52 -14.13 -1.01
C GLN A 19 6.80 -13.13 0.11
N ARG A 20 6.33 -11.89 -0.05
CA ARG A 20 6.45 -10.86 0.98
C ARG A 20 5.64 -11.20 2.23
N HIS A 21 4.42 -11.71 2.06
CA HIS A 21 3.59 -12.13 3.20
C HIS A 21 4.24 -13.27 3.99
N ARG A 22 4.98 -14.17 3.33
CA ARG A 22 5.80 -15.20 4.00
C ARG A 22 7.15 -14.71 4.54
N GLY A 23 7.52 -13.44 4.31
CA GLY A 23 8.81 -12.86 4.72
C GLY A 23 10.02 -13.36 3.93
N GLU A 24 9.80 -14.02 2.79
CA GLU A 24 10.87 -14.54 1.92
C GLU A 24 11.63 -13.40 1.20
N ASP A 25 11.01 -12.22 1.10
CA ASP A 25 11.55 -11.06 0.43
C ASP A 25 12.90 -10.62 1.03
N VAL A 26 13.08 -10.72 2.34
CA VAL A 26 14.34 -10.36 3.02
C VAL A 26 15.53 -11.13 2.43
N GLN A 27 15.43 -12.46 2.37
CA GLN A 27 16.52 -13.31 1.90
C GLN A 27 16.74 -13.14 0.38
N MET A 28 15.65 -13.08 -0.39
CA MET A 28 15.71 -12.89 -1.85
C MET A 28 16.37 -11.58 -2.22
N LEU A 29 16.03 -10.49 -1.52
CA LEU A 29 16.58 -9.16 -1.79
C LEU A 29 18.03 -9.04 -1.34
N ALA A 30 18.41 -9.69 -0.23
CA ALA A 30 19.80 -9.77 0.20
C ALA A 30 20.69 -10.48 -0.84
N ALA A 31 20.23 -11.61 -1.40
CA ALA A 31 20.94 -12.32 -2.47
C ALA A 31 21.09 -11.46 -3.73
N ARG A 32 20.02 -10.77 -4.16
CA ARG A 32 20.08 -9.85 -5.30
C ARG A 32 21.07 -8.70 -5.09
N ARG A 33 21.12 -8.16 -3.87
CA ARG A 33 22.10 -7.13 -3.52
C ARG A 33 23.52 -7.64 -3.72
N HIS A 34 23.84 -8.84 -3.26
CA HIS A 34 25.17 -9.42 -3.42
C HIS A 34 25.56 -9.60 -4.89
N VAL A 35 24.66 -10.15 -5.71
CA VAL A 35 24.88 -10.31 -7.16
C VAL A 35 25.17 -8.97 -7.84
N TYR A 36 24.38 -7.94 -7.53
CA TYR A 36 24.56 -6.61 -8.11
C TYR A 36 25.87 -5.95 -7.67
N GLN A 37 26.29 -6.14 -6.42
CA GLN A 37 27.57 -5.61 -5.95
C GLN A 37 28.74 -6.31 -6.63
N ALA A 38 28.74 -7.64 -6.68
CA ALA A 38 29.78 -8.40 -7.38
C ALA A 38 29.86 -8.07 -8.88
N ALA A 39 28.71 -7.81 -9.52
CA ALA A 39 28.67 -7.37 -10.91
C ALA A 39 29.24 -5.96 -11.10
N LYS A 40 29.00 -5.06 -10.15
CA LYS A 40 29.54 -3.70 -10.17
C LYS A 40 31.04 -3.68 -9.91
N GLU A 41 31.53 -4.45 -8.95
CA GLU A 41 32.95 -4.58 -8.64
C GLU A 41 33.76 -5.11 -9.83
N ARG A 42 33.17 -6.02 -10.62
CA ARG A 42 33.83 -6.62 -11.79
C ARG A 42 33.99 -5.65 -12.96
N HIS A 43 33.00 -4.78 -13.17
CA HIS A 43 32.93 -3.88 -14.33
C HIS A 43 32.45 -2.49 -13.93
N PRO A 44 33.19 -1.76 -13.08
CA PRO A 44 32.76 -0.45 -12.58
C PRO A 44 32.47 0.55 -13.71
N GLU A 45 33.16 0.44 -14.84
CA GLU A 45 32.98 1.28 -16.04
C GLU A 45 31.58 1.21 -16.65
N ARG A 46 30.84 0.10 -16.45
CA ARG A 46 29.46 -0.03 -16.93
C ARG A 46 28.44 0.69 -16.06
N TRP A 47 28.84 1.11 -14.85
CA TRP A 47 27.93 1.65 -13.83
C TRP A 47 28.17 3.14 -13.60
N SER A 48 27.32 4.00 -14.17
CA SER A 48 27.35 5.44 -13.91
C SER A 48 26.83 5.84 -12.53
N ARG A 49 26.07 4.96 -11.85
CA ARG A 49 25.42 5.22 -10.55
C ARG A 49 25.59 4.05 -9.57
N GLY A 50 24.97 4.16 -8.40
CA GLY A 50 24.80 3.06 -7.45
C GLY A 50 24.01 1.88 -8.04
N THR A 51 24.09 0.72 -7.39
CA THR A 51 23.24 -0.42 -7.71
C THR A 51 21.78 -0.12 -7.36
N ARG A 52 20.86 -0.89 -7.92
CA ARG A 52 19.44 -0.78 -7.57
C ARG A 52 19.22 -0.98 -6.07
N ASN A 53 18.23 -0.27 -5.50
CA ASN A 53 17.85 -0.43 -4.10
C ASN A 53 17.17 -1.78 -3.87
N TRP A 54 17.89 -2.69 -3.24
CA TRP A 54 17.44 -4.02 -2.82
C TRP A 54 17.18 -4.09 -1.31
N GLN A 55 16.92 -2.98 -0.63
CA GLN A 55 16.45 -3.02 0.75
C GLN A 55 14.98 -3.48 0.81
N PRO A 56 14.60 -4.34 1.76
CA PRO A 56 13.20 -4.71 1.99
C PRO A 56 12.33 -3.48 2.23
N VAL A 57 11.10 -3.49 1.71
CA VAL A 57 10.13 -2.44 2.03
C VAL A 57 9.59 -2.71 3.43
N GLY A 58 9.69 -1.75 4.34
CA GLY A 58 9.17 -1.87 5.70
C GLY A 58 7.64 -1.79 5.76
N SER A 59 7.11 -1.82 6.99
CA SER A 59 5.69 -1.56 7.24
C SER A 59 5.35 -0.10 6.92
N VAL A 60 4.20 0.11 6.30
CA VAL A 60 3.64 1.44 6.02
C VAL A 60 2.23 1.52 6.58
N TRP A 61 1.87 2.69 7.13
CA TRP A 61 0.56 2.94 7.72
C TRP A 61 -0.25 3.84 6.77
N LEU A 62 -1.52 3.48 6.51
CA LEU A 62 -2.40 4.22 5.58
C LEU A 62 -2.87 5.57 6.14
N ASN A 63 -2.95 5.70 7.46
CA ASN A 63 -3.26 6.93 8.16
C ASN A 63 -2.29 7.04 9.35
N PRO A 64 -1.14 7.72 9.20
CA PRO A 64 -0.24 7.91 10.33
C PRO A 64 -0.99 8.70 11.42
N GLU A 65 -0.84 8.30 12.68
CA GLU A 65 -1.39 9.08 13.78
C GLU A 65 -0.84 10.50 13.70
N ARG A 66 -1.75 11.47 13.56
CA ARG A 66 -1.36 12.88 13.47
C ARG A 66 -0.87 13.29 14.86
N PRO A 67 0.34 13.86 14.99
CA PRO A 67 0.76 14.42 16.27
C PRO A 67 -0.31 15.45 16.70
N GLU A 68 -0.72 15.37 17.96
CA GLU A 68 -1.86 16.12 18.52
C GLU A 68 -1.75 17.65 18.34
N VAL A 69 -0.53 18.12 18.03
CA VAL A 69 -0.11 19.51 17.86
C VAL A 69 -0.78 20.24 16.69
N GLU A 70 -1.44 19.55 15.75
CA GLU A 70 -2.10 20.21 14.61
C GLU A 70 -3.64 20.06 14.57
N ARG A 71 -4.32 19.81 15.69
CA ARG A 71 -5.78 20.00 15.74
C ARG A 71 -6.16 21.49 15.70
N LYS A 72 -5.80 22.22 14.63
CA LYS A 72 -6.56 23.40 14.21
C LYS A 72 -7.79 22.89 13.48
N ALA A 73 -8.94 23.07 14.10
CA ALA A 73 -10.25 22.80 13.52
C ALA A 73 -10.44 23.64 12.24
N HIS A 74 -10.10 23.07 11.08
CA HIS A 74 -10.59 23.58 9.81
C HIS A 74 -11.85 22.78 9.47
N GLY A 75 -13.01 23.44 9.57
CA GLY A 75 -14.28 22.89 9.10
C GLY A 75 -15.37 22.74 10.15
N ALA A 76 -15.72 23.84 10.84
CA ALA A 76 -17.00 23.94 11.55
C ALA A 76 -17.82 25.17 11.09
N GLY A 77 -17.50 25.74 9.92
CA GLY A 77 -18.10 26.99 9.42
C GLY A 77 -19.03 26.85 8.20
N ASP A 78 -18.86 25.82 7.36
CA ASP A 78 -19.59 25.68 6.08
C ASP A 78 -20.46 24.41 6.02
N ALA A 79 -21.16 24.10 7.12
CA ALA A 79 -22.26 23.15 7.04
C ALA A 79 -23.44 23.83 6.32
N LEU A 80 -23.55 23.64 5.00
CA LEU A 80 -24.70 24.04 4.21
C LEU A 80 -25.99 23.49 4.85
N SER A 81 -26.91 24.38 5.19
CA SER A 81 -28.24 24.03 5.72
C SER A 81 -29.04 23.29 4.64
N HIS A 82 -29.02 21.97 4.66
CA HIS A 82 -29.93 21.16 3.84
C HIS A 82 -31.29 21.08 4.52
N LYS A 83 -32.17 22.05 4.24
CA LYS A 83 -33.61 21.80 4.27
C LYS A 83 -33.98 21.03 3.01
N ALA A 84 -34.14 19.71 3.13
CA ALA A 84 -34.86 18.90 2.15
C ALA A 84 -36.07 18.29 2.86
N GLY A 85 -37.26 18.60 2.33
CA GLY A 85 -38.53 18.10 2.84
C GLY A 85 -38.78 16.64 2.46
N GLY A 86 -39.57 15.98 3.31
CA GLY A 86 -40.55 14.95 2.97
C GLY A 86 -40.08 13.71 2.21
N ALA A 87 -39.85 12.63 2.96
CA ALA A 87 -40.32 11.30 2.59
C ALA A 87 -40.59 10.51 3.88
N GLY A 88 -41.84 10.08 4.08
CA GLY A 88 -42.29 9.37 5.27
C GLY A 88 -41.62 8.00 5.45
N PRO A 89 -41.78 7.37 6.63
CA PRO A 89 -41.12 6.11 6.93
C PRO A 89 -41.72 4.97 6.08
N MET A 90 -40.85 4.22 5.42
CA MET A 90 -41.17 2.92 4.83
C MET A 90 -41.49 1.93 5.96
N GLU A 91 -42.78 1.67 6.15
CA GLU A 91 -43.27 0.61 7.03
C GLU A 91 -43.09 -0.75 6.33
N GLN A 92 -42.29 -1.61 6.93
CA GLN A 92 -42.10 -2.98 6.50
C GLN A 92 -43.29 -3.81 6.98
N ASN A 93 -43.97 -4.52 6.09
CA ASN A 93 -44.71 -5.70 6.49
C ASN A 93 -44.63 -6.81 5.45
N GLU A 94 -43.97 -7.89 5.86
CA GLU A 94 -43.98 -9.19 5.21
C GLU A 94 -45.36 -9.88 5.35
N LYS A 95 -45.57 -10.90 4.51
CA LYS A 95 -46.35 -12.14 4.72
C LYS A 95 -47.64 -12.34 3.92
N ARG A 96 -47.48 -13.25 2.95
CA ARG A 96 -48.26 -14.50 2.67
C ARG A 96 -49.71 -14.47 2.18
N ALA A 97 -49.90 -15.24 1.08
CA ALA A 97 -51.02 -16.12 0.71
C ALA A 97 -52.39 -15.46 0.47
N ALA A 98 -53.21 -15.86 -0.50
CA ALA A 98 -53.32 -17.09 -1.29
C ALA A 98 -53.78 -16.77 -2.72
#